data_AF-A0AAV9DBB9-F1
#
_entry.id   AF-A0AAV9DBB9-F1
#
_cell.length_a   1.000
_cell.length_b   1.000
_cell.length_c   1.000
_cell.angle_alpha   90.00
_cell.angle_beta   90.00
_cell.angle_gamma   90.00
#
_symmetry.space_group_name_H-M   'P 1'
#
loop_
_entity.id
_entity.type
_entity.pdbx_description
1 polymer ?
#
loop_
_entity_poly.entity_id
_entity_poly.type
_entity_poly.pdbx_seq_one_letter_code
_entity_poly.pdbx_strand_id
1 'polypeptide(L)'
;MKAELLVFPVLALIALFADPSSSIRLPDRTPAFTASDDRRPLKTAVFALGCFWRSEAVFGCLPGVVRTTVGYSGGSALNPTYKRIRDHAEVVQVEYDPKIVQFRQLLDVFWTSHDPTEVFGQGPDVGDRYRSIIFTNGTGETRMAAVSKEKQQAKIRSNIVTTQIQELGMFYAAETEHQKFELKHNPQLFQLLGFMPAEELQRSSLAMKLNSYAAELCPPDVQSRIDAKINNILDKEWPVLKDI
;
A
#
# COMPACT_ATOMS: atom_id res chain seq x y z
N MET A 1 -67.74 29.58 -14.93
CA MET A 1 -67.30 28.63 -15.97
C MET A 1 -65.90 29.02 -16.43
N LYS A 2 -64.87 28.32 -15.96
CA LYS A 2 -63.57 28.09 -16.61
C LYS A 2 -62.89 26.96 -15.85
N ALA A 3 -62.34 26.04 -16.63
CA ALA A 3 -62.01 24.69 -16.27
C ALA A 3 -60.61 24.54 -15.65
N GLU A 4 -60.48 23.40 -14.96
CA GLU A 4 -59.30 22.63 -14.56
C GLU A 4 -57.92 23.07 -15.07
N LEU A 5 -56.93 23.02 -14.17
CA LEU A 5 -55.68 22.30 -14.43
C LEU A 5 -55.07 21.87 -13.08
N LEU A 6 -55.27 20.61 -12.71
CA LEU A 6 -54.60 19.95 -11.59
C LEU A 6 -53.16 19.61 -12.02
N VAL A 7 -52.18 20.33 -11.51
CA VAL A 7 -50.76 20.02 -11.70
C VAL A 7 -50.32 19.14 -10.52
N PHE A 8 -50.13 17.85 -10.77
CA PHE A 8 -49.48 16.95 -9.82
C PHE A 8 -47.95 17.17 -9.85
N PRO A 9 -47.28 17.35 -8.71
CA PRO A 9 -45.83 17.34 -8.68
C PRO A 9 -45.33 15.89 -8.74
N VAL A 10 -44.59 15.55 -9.79
CA VAL A 10 -43.83 14.30 -9.88
C VAL A 10 -42.61 14.42 -8.96
N LEU A 11 -42.63 13.72 -7.82
CA LEU A 11 -41.42 13.51 -7.03
C LEU A 11 -40.48 12.59 -7.81
N ALA A 12 -39.40 13.14 -8.36
CA ALA A 12 -38.29 12.38 -8.89
C ALA A 12 -37.41 11.89 -7.72
N LEU A 13 -37.51 10.59 -7.41
CA LEU A 13 -36.62 9.92 -6.47
C LEU A 13 -35.26 9.72 -7.14
N ILE A 14 -34.29 10.59 -6.83
CA ILE A 14 -32.90 10.42 -7.28
C ILE A 14 -32.26 9.34 -6.41
N ALA A 15 -32.12 8.14 -6.96
CA ALA A 15 -31.30 7.09 -6.36
C ALA A 15 -29.82 7.49 -6.49
N LEU A 16 -29.22 7.91 -5.37
CA LEU A 16 -27.77 8.00 -5.21
C LEU A 16 -27.20 6.58 -5.27
N PHE A 17 -26.66 6.19 -6.42
CA PHE A 17 -25.75 5.05 -6.49
C PHE A 17 -24.45 5.46 -5.82
N ALA A 18 -24.22 4.95 -4.60
CA ALA A 18 -22.92 4.95 -3.97
C ALA A 18 -21.99 4.04 -4.79
N ASP A 19 -20.94 4.61 -5.37
CA ASP A 19 -19.88 3.85 -6.02
C ASP A 19 -19.12 3.06 -4.94
N PRO A 20 -19.16 1.72 -4.94
CA PRO A 20 -18.38 0.94 -4.00
C PRO A 20 -16.92 0.92 -4.45
N SER A 21 -16.07 1.53 -3.61
CA SER A 21 -14.71 1.10 -3.31
C SER A 21 -13.83 0.65 -4.49
N SER A 22 -12.88 1.53 -4.83
CA SER A 22 -11.66 1.26 -5.60
C SER A 22 -10.83 0.15 -4.95
N SER A 23 -11.20 -1.11 -5.18
CA SER A 23 -10.37 -2.27 -4.84
C SER A 23 -9.28 -2.43 -5.90
N ILE A 24 -8.05 -2.71 -5.46
CA ILE A 24 -6.90 -2.99 -6.33
C ILE A 24 -7.22 -4.26 -7.13
N ARG A 25 -7.33 -4.15 -8.46
CA ARG A 25 -7.54 -5.30 -9.36
C ARG A 25 -6.19 -5.97 -9.66
N LEU A 26 -6.02 -7.22 -9.23
CA LEU A 26 -4.87 -8.06 -9.61
C LEU A 26 -5.21 -8.95 -10.83
N PRO A 27 -4.22 -9.29 -11.67
CA PRO A 27 -4.43 -10.24 -12.76
C PRO A 27 -4.56 -11.69 -12.25
N ASP A 28 -5.58 -12.39 -12.73
CA ASP A 28 -5.81 -13.82 -12.53
C ASP A 28 -4.66 -14.64 -13.14
N ARG A 29 -3.75 -15.17 -12.30
CA ARG A 29 -3.00 -16.43 -12.48
C ARG A 29 -1.99 -16.59 -11.35
N THR A 30 -2.27 -17.47 -10.41
CA THR A 30 -1.32 -17.89 -9.36
C THR A 30 -0.86 -19.34 -9.64
N PRO A 31 0.43 -19.63 -9.78
CA PRO A 31 0.94 -20.98 -9.61
C PRO A 31 1.09 -21.28 -8.11
N ALA A 32 0.74 -22.50 -7.69
CA ALA A 32 0.89 -22.97 -6.32
C ALA A 32 2.36 -22.97 -5.87
N PHE A 33 2.61 -22.43 -4.66
CA PHE A 33 3.94 -22.33 -4.08
C PHE A 33 4.30 -23.61 -3.32
N THR A 34 5.28 -24.37 -3.81
CA THR A 34 6.00 -25.37 -3.02
C THR A 34 7.26 -24.74 -2.44
N ALA A 35 7.42 -24.82 -1.12
CA ALA A 35 8.62 -24.39 -0.43
C ALA A 35 9.82 -25.27 -0.84
N SER A 36 10.71 -24.73 -1.68
CA SER A 36 12.13 -25.12 -1.70
C SER A 36 12.98 -24.10 -2.48
N ASP A 37 14.12 -23.81 -1.85
CA ASP A 37 15.36 -23.22 -2.37
C ASP A 37 15.61 -21.70 -2.25
N ASP A 38 16.74 -21.42 -1.60
CA ASP A 38 17.24 -20.17 -1.03
C ASP A 38 18.11 -19.41 -2.04
N ARG A 39 18.06 -18.08 -1.99
CA ARG A 39 18.80 -17.08 -2.80
C ARG A 39 18.39 -16.86 -4.26
N ARG A 40 17.14 -16.46 -4.47
CA ARG A 40 16.82 -15.62 -5.64
C ARG A 40 17.17 -14.17 -5.32
N PRO A 41 17.82 -13.41 -6.23
CA PRO A 41 18.11 -12.01 -5.98
C PRO A 41 16.79 -11.23 -5.96
N LEU A 42 16.33 -10.89 -4.75
CA LEU A 42 15.22 -9.98 -4.56
C LEU A 42 15.60 -8.59 -5.05
N LYS A 43 14.60 -7.85 -5.52
CA LYS A 43 14.74 -6.45 -5.90
C LYS A 43 14.00 -5.57 -4.91
N THR A 44 14.39 -4.30 -4.90
CA THR A 44 13.83 -3.31 -3.99
C THR A 44 13.29 -2.13 -4.78
N ALA A 45 12.09 -1.67 -4.45
CA ALA A 45 11.50 -0.43 -4.92
C ALA A 45 11.18 0.47 -3.73
N VAL A 46 11.27 1.79 -3.89
CA VAL A 46 10.98 2.75 -2.81
C VAL A 46 10.01 3.80 -3.31
N PHE A 47 8.94 4.03 -2.54
CA PHE A 47 7.86 4.95 -2.90
C PHE A 47 7.50 5.86 -1.72
N ALA A 48 7.16 7.12 -2.00
CA ALA A 48 6.46 8.03 -1.08
C ALA A 48 5.05 8.27 -1.63
N LEU A 49 4.02 8.03 -0.82
CA LEU A 49 2.61 8.12 -1.23
C LEU A 49 1.68 8.47 -0.07
N GLY A 50 2.12 9.37 0.82
CA GLY A 50 1.37 9.78 2.02
C GLY A 50 1.95 9.23 3.31
N CYS A 51 1.12 9.15 4.36
CA CYS A 51 1.52 8.54 5.62
C CYS A 51 1.94 7.08 5.41
N PHE A 52 3.19 6.78 5.78
CA PHE A 52 3.78 5.47 5.53
C PHE A 52 3.09 4.29 6.23
N TRP A 53 2.25 4.52 7.25
CA TRP A 53 1.53 3.46 7.96
C TRP A 53 0.54 2.76 7.02
N ARG A 54 -0.25 3.55 6.30
CA ARG A 54 -1.15 3.03 5.27
C ARG A 54 -0.38 2.63 4.02
N SER A 55 0.64 3.40 3.61
CA SER A 55 1.45 3.08 2.43
C SER A 55 2.18 1.74 2.55
N GLU A 56 2.58 1.31 3.75
CA GLU A 56 3.19 0.01 3.98
C GLU A 56 2.23 -1.15 3.67
N ALA A 57 0.98 -0.99 4.09
CA ALA A 57 -0.08 -1.98 3.96
C ALA A 57 -0.57 -2.15 2.51
N VAL A 58 -0.40 -1.14 1.66
CA VAL A 58 -0.80 -1.17 0.24
C VAL A 58 -0.15 -2.33 -0.54
N PHE A 59 1.10 -2.67 -0.24
CA PHE A 59 1.87 -3.63 -1.03
C PHE A 59 1.84 -5.06 -0.50
N GLY A 60 1.50 -5.28 0.77
CA GLY A 60 1.81 -6.55 1.43
C GLY A 60 0.95 -7.75 1.01
N CYS A 61 -0.17 -7.52 0.33
CA CYS A 61 -1.01 -8.57 -0.25
C CYS A 61 -0.78 -8.80 -1.76
N LEU A 62 0.16 -8.10 -2.38
CA LEU A 62 0.55 -8.31 -3.76
C LEU A 62 1.43 -9.57 -3.89
N PRO A 63 1.04 -10.59 -4.69
CA PRO A 63 1.86 -11.78 -4.88
C PRO A 63 3.26 -11.44 -5.40
N GLY A 64 4.30 -12.01 -4.77
CA GLY A 64 5.69 -11.75 -5.12
C GLY A 64 6.36 -10.66 -4.28
N VAL A 65 5.59 -9.85 -3.53
CA VAL A 65 6.14 -9.00 -2.47
C VAL A 65 6.52 -9.89 -1.29
N VAL A 66 7.75 -9.73 -0.81
CA VAL A 66 8.34 -10.56 0.25
C VAL A 66 8.40 -9.79 1.56
N ARG A 67 8.74 -8.51 1.51
CA ARG A 67 8.87 -7.67 2.71
C ARG A 67 8.57 -6.20 2.39
N THR A 68 7.99 -5.51 3.36
CA THR A 68 7.85 -4.06 3.37
C THR A 68 8.57 -3.48 4.59
N THR A 69 9.11 -2.28 4.46
CA THR A 69 9.73 -1.54 5.56
C THR A 69 9.48 -0.05 5.36
N VAL A 70 9.00 0.63 6.39
CA VAL A 70 8.81 2.09 6.33
C VAL A 70 10.07 2.83 6.74
N GLY A 71 10.24 4.04 6.21
CA GLY A 71 11.43 4.85 6.43
C GLY A 71 11.33 6.27 5.91
N TYR A 72 12.49 6.89 5.76
CA TYR A 72 12.67 8.26 5.33
C TYR A 72 13.70 8.33 4.18
N SER A 73 13.37 9.06 3.12
CA SER A 73 14.28 9.28 1.98
C SER A 73 13.95 10.58 1.22
N GLY A 74 14.78 10.95 0.25
CA GLY A 74 14.62 12.16 -0.58
C GLY A 74 15.05 13.47 0.06
N GLY A 75 15.58 13.44 1.29
CA GLY A 75 16.20 14.57 1.97
C GLY A 75 17.72 14.44 2.07
N SER A 76 18.34 15.50 2.58
CA SER A 76 19.79 15.65 2.79
C SER A 76 20.21 15.45 4.24
N ALA A 77 19.26 15.49 5.19
CA ALA A 77 19.54 15.33 6.60
C ALA A 77 20.04 13.92 6.93
N LEU A 78 21.09 13.82 7.75
CA LEU A 78 21.58 12.53 8.22
C LEU A 78 20.75 12.04 9.42
N ASN A 79 20.44 10.74 9.44
CA ASN A 79 19.74 10.05 10.54
C ASN A 79 18.43 10.75 10.96
N PRO A 80 17.49 10.97 10.01
CA PRO A 80 16.17 11.50 10.34
C PRO A 80 15.42 10.59 11.30
N THR A 81 14.57 11.18 12.13
CA THR A 81 13.62 10.49 13.02
C THR A 81 12.22 11.01 12.74
N TYR A 82 11.16 10.32 13.17
CA TYR A 82 9.79 10.80 12.94
C TYR A 82 9.56 12.24 13.44
N LYS A 83 10.11 12.55 14.61
CA LYS A 83 10.08 13.89 15.24
C LYS A 83 10.98 14.92 14.54
N ARG A 84 11.98 14.49 13.77
CA ARG A 84 12.99 15.33 13.11
C ARG A 84 13.25 14.87 11.67
N ILE A 85 12.20 14.74 10.88
CA ILE A 85 12.28 14.25 9.49
C ILE A 85 12.97 15.24 8.53
N ARG A 86 12.89 16.55 8.85
CA ARG A 86 13.40 17.65 8.02
C ARG A 86 12.84 17.63 6.60
N ASP A 87 13.71 17.45 5.61
CA ASP A 87 13.44 17.47 4.18
C ASP A 87 13.15 16.09 3.59
N HIS A 88 13.19 15.02 4.39
CA HIS A 88 12.81 13.69 3.95
C HIS A 88 11.28 13.57 3.76
N ALA A 89 10.89 12.70 2.83
CA ALA A 89 9.55 12.17 2.73
C ALA A 89 9.44 10.87 3.53
N GLU A 90 8.23 10.58 4.01
CA GLU A 90 7.86 9.25 4.47
C GLU A 90 7.79 8.31 3.27
N VAL A 91 8.45 7.16 3.40
CA VAL A 91 8.58 6.19 2.30
C VAL A 91 8.32 4.77 2.78
N VAL A 92 7.91 3.93 1.83
CA VAL A 92 7.90 2.48 1.95
C VAL A 92 8.94 1.89 1.01
N GLN A 93 9.80 1.04 1.56
CA GLN A 93 10.67 0.14 0.82
C GLN A 93 9.96 -1.20 0.63
N VAL A 94 9.85 -1.64 -0.62
CA VAL A 94 9.19 -2.88 -1.03
C VAL A 94 10.22 -3.82 -1.61
N GLU A 95 10.43 -4.95 -0.97
CA GLU A 95 11.29 -6.03 -1.45
C GLU A 95 10.44 -7.11 -2.12
N TYR A 96 10.81 -7.52 -3.33
CA TYR A 96 9.99 -8.37 -4.18
C TYR A 96 10.80 -9.35 -5.04
N ASP A 97 10.19 -10.49 -5.40
CA ASP A 97 10.74 -11.45 -6.38
C ASP A 97 10.39 -10.98 -7.80
N PRO A 98 11.37 -10.53 -8.62
CA PRO A 98 11.13 -10.03 -9.96
C PRO A 98 10.61 -11.09 -10.95
N LYS A 99 10.64 -12.38 -10.59
CA LYS A 99 10.05 -13.46 -11.39
C LYS A 99 8.53 -13.57 -11.19
N ILE A 100 8.02 -13.11 -10.05
CA ILE A 100 6.61 -13.18 -9.70
C ILE A 100 5.92 -11.84 -9.97
N VAL A 101 6.56 -10.74 -9.57
CA VAL A 101 6.03 -9.39 -9.74
C VAL A 101 7.08 -8.45 -10.31
N GLN A 102 6.71 -7.67 -11.31
CA GLN A 102 7.60 -6.71 -11.95
C GLN A 102 7.41 -5.30 -11.37
N PHE A 103 8.44 -4.46 -11.49
CA PHE A 103 8.38 -3.05 -11.08
C PHE A 103 7.16 -2.29 -11.63
N ARG A 104 6.72 -2.60 -12.86
CA ARG A 104 5.53 -1.99 -13.46
C ARG A 104 4.24 -2.29 -12.68
N GLN A 105 4.12 -3.48 -12.11
CA GLN A 105 2.96 -3.84 -11.29
C GLN A 105 3.01 -3.11 -9.94
N LEU A 106 4.20 -2.87 -9.39
CA LEU A 106 4.36 -2.01 -8.21
C LEU A 106 3.97 -0.55 -8.50
N LEU A 107 4.31 -0.05 -9.70
CA LEU A 107 3.85 1.27 -10.15
C LEU A 107 2.33 1.32 -10.30
N ASP A 108 1.71 0.28 -10.86
CA ASP A 108 0.24 0.23 -10.98
C ASP A 108 -0.43 0.28 -9.59
N VAL A 109 0.10 -0.46 -8.60
CA VAL A 109 -0.37 -0.37 -7.21
C VAL A 109 -0.20 1.05 -6.69
N PHE A 110 1.01 1.62 -6.77
CA PHE A 110 1.32 2.99 -6.36
C PHE A 110 0.31 4.01 -6.93
N TRP A 111 0.07 4.00 -8.25
CA TRP A 111 -0.84 4.97 -8.88
C TRP A 111 -2.31 4.82 -8.48
N THR A 112 -2.71 3.66 -7.94
CA THR A 112 -4.09 3.41 -7.49
C THR A 112 -4.30 3.65 -6.00
N SER A 113 -3.23 3.96 -5.25
CA SER A 113 -3.27 3.99 -3.78
C SER A 113 -3.28 5.38 -3.16
N HIS A 114 -3.12 6.44 -3.94
CA HIS A 114 -3.12 7.83 -3.48
C HIS A 114 -3.54 8.79 -4.61
N ASP A 115 -3.74 10.08 -4.32
CA ASP A 115 -4.00 11.10 -5.34
C ASP A 115 -2.67 11.67 -5.86
N PRO A 116 -2.25 11.34 -7.10
CA PRO A 116 -0.97 11.78 -7.62
C PRO A 116 -0.95 13.25 -8.09
N THR A 117 -2.03 14.01 -7.86
CA THR A 117 -2.15 15.43 -8.21
C THR A 117 -2.03 16.36 -7.00
N GLU A 118 -2.08 15.81 -5.79
CA GLU A 118 -1.85 16.57 -4.56
C GLU A 118 -0.37 16.95 -4.41
N VAL A 119 -0.12 18.21 -4.04
CA VAL A 119 1.24 18.77 -3.99
C VAL A 119 1.81 18.80 -2.57
N PHE A 120 0.98 19.13 -1.58
CA PHE A 120 1.40 19.38 -0.20
C PHE A 120 0.71 18.46 0.80
N GLY A 121 0.58 17.19 0.44
CA GLY A 121 -0.10 16.19 1.25
C GLY A 121 -0.59 15.01 0.44
N GLN A 122 -1.24 14.10 1.17
CA GLN A 122 -2.06 13.01 0.64
C GLN A 122 -3.31 12.86 1.52
N GLY A 123 -4.46 13.27 1.00
CA GLY A 123 -5.75 13.20 1.71
C GLY A 123 -5.70 13.93 3.06
N PRO A 124 -5.87 13.23 4.21
CA PRO A 124 -5.82 13.85 5.54
C PRO A 124 -4.40 14.23 5.98
N ASP A 125 -3.36 13.71 5.33
CA ASP A 125 -1.97 13.91 5.71
C ASP A 125 -1.42 15.19 5.07
N VAL A 126 -1.25 16.23 5.87
CA VAL A 126 -0.83 17.56 5.39
C VAL A 126 0.65 17.80 5.65
N GLY A 127 1.37 18.23 4.60
CA GLY A 127 2.78 18.61 4.71
C GLY A 127 3.66 17.97 3.66
N ASP A 128 4.79 18.61 3.40
CA ASP A 128 5.75 18.19 2.38
C ASP A 128 6.27 16.75 2.60
N ARG A 129 6.31 16.26 3.84
CA ARG A 129 6.74 14.89 4.14
C ARG A 129 5.86 13.79 3.51
N TYR A 130 4.61 14.13 3.14
CA TYR A 130 3.63 13.21 2.60
C TYR A 130 3.52 13.29 1.07
N ARG A 131 4.41 14.04 0.41
CA ARG A 131 4.42 14.21 -1.05
C ARG A 131 4.61 12.90 -1.81
N SER A 132 4.10 12.86 -3.04
CA SER A 132 4.22 11.70 -3.93
C SER A 132 5.58 11.63 -4.64
N ILE A 133 6.33 10.53 -4.45
CA ILE A 133 7.64 10.30 -5.07
C ILE A 133 7.80 8.83 -5.48
N ILE A 134 8.33 8.61 -6.68
CA ILE A 134 8.88 7.33 -7.12
C ILE A 134 10.41 7.44 -7.08
N PHE A 135 11.05 6.69 -6.18
CA PHE A 135 12.50 6.57 -6.16
C PHE A 135 12.94 5.42 -7.07
N THR A 136 13.95 5.67 -7.89
CA THR A 136 14.41 4.75 -8.93
C THR A 136 15.87 4.39 -8.74
N ASN A 137 16.23 3.15 -9.04
CA ASN A 137 17.60 2.66 -9.02
C ASN A 137 18.07 2.36 -10.46
N GLY A 138 18.73 3.35 -11.07
CA GLY A 138 19.24 3.27 -12.44
C GLY A 138 18.22 3.54 -13.54
N THR A 139 18.73 3.63 -14.78
CA THR A 139 18.01 4.20 -15.93
C THR A 139 16.78 3.39 -16.36
N GLY A 140 16.77 2.08 -16.12
CA GLY A 140 15.65 1.21 -16.46
C GLY A 140 14.38 1.53 -15.65
N GLU A 141 14.52 1.69 -14.34
CA GLU A 141 13.41 2.08 -13.46
C GLU A 141 12.97 3.51 -13.73
N THR A 142 13.90 4.44 -13.94
CA THR A 142 13.58 5.84 -14.31
C THR A 142 12.73 5.91 -15.57
N ARG A 143 13.08 5.15 -16.62
CA ARG A 143 12.28 5.10 -17.86
C ARG A 143 10.89 4.51 -17.63
N MET A 144 10.79 3.42 -16.86
CA MET A 144 9.49 2.81 -16.55
C MET A 144 8.61 3.74 -15.72
N ALA A 145 9.17 4.42 -14.72
CA ALA A 145 8.47 5.39 -13.90
C ALA A 145 7.96 6.57 -14.75
N ALA A 146 8.79 7.13 -15.62
CA ALA A 146 8.42 8.24 -16.51
C ALA A 146 7.25 7.86 -17.44
N VAL A 147 7.35 6.72 -18.13
CA VAL A 147 6.27 6.23 -18.98
C VAL A 147 4.98 5.96 -18.19
N SER A 148 5.10 5.43 -16.97
CA SER A 148 3.92 5.22 -16.11
C SER A 148 3.28 6.53 -15.67
N LYS A 149 4.07 7.56 -15.38
CA LYS A 149 3.60 8.91 -15.04
C LYS A 149 2.87 9.57 -16.21
N GLU A 150 3.41 9.46 -17.43
CA GLU A 150 2.73 9.94 -18.65
C GLU A 150 1.40 9.23 -18.88
N LYS A 151 1.36 7.90 -18.70
CA LYS A 151 0.12 7.12 -18.78
C LYS A 151 -0.90 7.58 -17.73
N GLN A 152 -0.46 7.91 -16.52
CA GLN A 152 -1.34 8.40 -15.47
C GLN A 152 -1.86 9.82 -15.79
N GLN A 153 -0.99 10.71 -16.27
CA GLN A 153 -1.38 12.05 -16.72
C GLN A 153 -2.41 12.00 -17.86
N ALA A 154 -2.29 11.06 -18.79
CA ALA A 154 -3.26 10.90 -19.88
C ALA A 154 -4.68 10.50 -19.39
N LYS A 155 -4.77 9.83 -18.23
CA LYS A 155 -6.05 9.48 -17.59
C LYS A 155 -6.64 10.67 -16.83
N ILE A 156 -5.81 11.48 -16.18
CA ILE A 156 -6.23 12.63 -15.37
C ILE A 156 -6.10 13.90 -16.20
N ARG A 157 -7.19 14.30 -16.86
CA ARG A 157 -7.16 15.46 -17.79
C ARG A 157 -7.37 16.81 -17.12
N SER A 158 -7.98 16.83 -15.93
CA SER A 158 -8.34 18.06 -15.22
C SER A 158 -7.19 18.65 -14.40
N ASN A 159 -6.25 17.81 -13.97
CA ASN A 159 -5.18 18.17 -13.04
C ASN A 159 -3.82 17.66 -13.54
N ILE A 160 -2.75 18.25 -13.01
CA ILE A 160 -1.38 17.84 -13.31
C ILE A 160 -0.95 16.77 -12.30
N VAL A 161 -0.31 15.70 -12.80
CA VAL A 161 0.34 14.68 -11.99
C VAL A 161 1.65 15.23 -11.43
N THR A 162 1.69 15.45 -10.12
CA THR A 162 2.75 16.14 -9.38
C THR A 162 3.81 15.18 -8.83
N THR A 163 3.57 13.87 -8.91
CA THR A 163 4.51 12.82 -8.46
C THR A 163 5.92 13.07 -8.99
N GLN A 164 6.89 13.12 -8.08
CA GLN A 164 8.29 13.30 -8.41
C GLN A 164 8.93 11.96 -8.80
N ILE A 165 9.88 11.98 -9.73
CA ILE A 165 10.70 10.80 -10.05
C ILE A 165 12.13 11.18 -9.72
N GLN A 166 12.73 10.48 -8.76
CA GLN A 166 14.05 10.79 -8.24
C GLN A 166 14.93 9.54 -8.23
N GLU A 167 16.25 9.74 -8.29
CA GLU A 167 17.19 8.67 -8.00
C GLU A 167 17.17 8.38 -6.49
N LEU A 168 17.20 7.09 -6.11
CA LEU A 168 17.22 6.72 -4.71
C LEU A 168 18.58 7.09 -4.08
N GLY A 169 18.54 8.04 -3.15
CA GLY A 169 19.67 8.34 -2.27
C GLY A 169 19.74 7.39 -1.07
N MET A 170 20.04 7.94 0.11
CA MET A 170 20.01 7.15 1.35
C MET A 170 18.57 6.83 1.77
N PHE A 171 18.37 5.60 2.20
CA PHE A 171 17.14 5.14 2.86
C PHE A 171 17.43 4.95 4.35
N TYR A 172 16.67 5.64 5.19
CA TYR A 172 16.73 5.49 6.65
C TYR A 172 15.50 4.74 7.12
N ALA A 173 15.66 3.53 7.65
CA ALA A 173 14.55 2.80 8.24
C ALA A 173 13.98 3.60 9.42
N ALA A 174 12.64 3.69 9.48
CA ALA A 174 11.96 4.33 10.59
C ALA A 174 12.00 3.45 11.84
N GLU A 175 11.71 4.06 12.99
CA GLU A 175 11.67 3.44 14.29
C GLU A 175 10.72 2.23 14.33
N THR A 176 10.99 1.27 15.22
CA THR A 176 10.30 -0.03 15.19
C THR A 176 8.80 0.13 15.46
N GLU A 177 8.37 1.13 16.23
CA GLU A 177 6.97 1.45 16.47
C GLU A 177 6.18 1.77 15.19
N HIS A 178 6.82 2.27 14.15
CA HIS A 178 6.18 2.62 12.88
C HIS A 178 6.05 1.44 11.91
N GLN A 179 6.80 0.36 12.14
CA GLN A 179 6.75 -0.84 11.29
C GLN A 179 5.48 -1.65 11.59
N LYS A 180 4.78 -2.09 10.56
CA LYS A 180 3.55 -2.89 10.64
C LYS A 180 2.49 -2.25 11.55
N PHE A 181 2.29 -0.94 11.35
CA PHE A 181 1.47 -0.12 12.23
C PHE A 181 0.02 -0.61 12.36
N GLU A 182 -0.64 -0.91 11.25
CA GLU A 182 -2.05 -1.34 11.20
C GLU A 182 -2.25 -2.67 11.93
N LEU A 183 -1.32 -3.61 11.75
CA LEU A 183 -1.29 -4.86 12.49
C LEU A 183 -1.15 -4.62 14.01
N LYS A 184 -0.21 -3.76 14.43
CA LYS A 184 0.00 -3.46 15.86
C LYS A 184 -1.19 -2.77 16.51
N HIS A 185 -1.95 -1.99 15.73
CA HIS A 185 -3.17 -1.32 16.18
C HIS A 185 -4.41 -2.21 16.10
N ASN A 186 -4.25 -3.49 15.73
CA ASN A 186 -5.27 -4.52 15.85
C ASN A 186 -4.84 -5.56 16.90
N PRO A 187 -5.19 -5.37 18.20
CA PRO A 187 -4.72 -6.24 19.28
C PRO A 187 -5.09 -7.71 19.11
N GLN A 188 -6.27 -7.99 18.56
CA GLN A 188 -6.77 -9.35 18.36
C GLN A 188 -5.90 -10.10 17.34
N LEU A 189 -5.62 -9.45 16.20
CA LEU A 189 -4.78 -10.03 15.16
C LEU A 189 -3.32 -10.13 15.59
N PHE A 190 -2.80 -9.12 16.29
CA PHE A 190 -1.42 -9.11 16.75
C PHE A 190 -1.14 -10.23 17.76
N GLN A 191 -2.09 -10.55 18.64
CA GLN A 191 -1.97 -11.67 19.58
C GLN A 191 -1.82 -13.02 18.88
N LEU A 192 -2.36 -13.18 17.66
CA LEU A 192 -2.23 -14.42 16.90
C LEU A 192 -0.79 -14.70 16.44
N LEU A 193 0.10 -13.71 16.46
CA LEU A 193 1.52 -13.91 16.17
C LEU A 193 2.32 -14.44 17.37
N GLY A 194 1.71 -14.51 18.55
CA GLY A 194 2.42 -14.82 19.79
C GLY A 194 3.48 -13.77 20.13
N PHE A 195 4.55 -14.20 20.81
CA PHE A 195 5.68 -13.33 21.10
C PHE A 195 6.62 -13.28 19.89
N MET A 196 6.50 -12.23 19.08
CA MET A 196 7.40 -11.95 17.96
C MET A 196 8.24 -10.69 18.26
N PRO A 197 9.58 -10.80 18.36
CA PRO A 197 10.46 -9.64 18.53
C PRO A 197 10.30 -8.63 17.40
N ALA A 198 10.58 -7.36 17.67
CA ALA A 198 10.38 -6.27 16.71
C ALA A 198 11.17 -6.46 15.40
N GLU A 199 12.40 -6.97 15.50
CA GLU A 199 13.28 -7.24 14.37
C GLU A 199 12.76 -8.38 13.50
N GLU A 200 12.13 -9.38 14.11
CA GLU A 200 11.50 -10.50 13.41
C GLU A 200 10.20 -10.04 12.73
N LEU A 201 9.37 -9.28 13.44
CA LEU A 201 8.13 -8.71 12.92
C LEU A 201 8.37 -7.86 11.67
N GLN A 202 9.43 -7.05 11.67
CA GLN A 202 9.80 -6.23 10.53
C GLN A 202 10.21 -7.06 9.30
N ARG A 203 10.81 -8.22 9.51
CA ARG A 203 11.29 -9.12 8.44
C ARG A 203 10.26 -10.16 8.00
N SER A 204 9.17 -10.29 8.75
CA SER A 204 8.16 -11.32 8.54
C SER A 204 7.22 -10.99 7.38
N SER A 205 7.21 -11.85 6.36
CA SER A 205 6.22 -11.80 5.28
C SER A 205 4.80 -12.04 5.79
N LEU A 206 4.64 -12.83 6.87
CA LEU A 206 3.36 -13.04 7.54
C LEU A 206 2.86 -11.73 8.17
N ALA A 207 3.73 -11.05 8.93
CA ALA A 207 3.38 -9.77 9.55
C ALA A 207 3.04 -8.70 8.50
N MET A 208 3.75 -8.68 7.37
CA MET A 208 3.44 -7.81 6.23
C MET A 208 2.04 -8.07 5.65
N LYS A 209 1.69 -9.34 5.39
CA LYS A 209 0.36 -9.71 4.90
C LYS A 209 -0.73 -9.35 5.91
N LEU A 210 -0.51 -9.66 7.19
CA LEU A 210 -1.45 -9.32 8.26
C LEU A 210 -1.62 -7.82 8.45
N ASN A 211 -0.56 -7.02 8.25
CA ASN A 211 -0.67 -5.56 8.26
C ASN A 211 -1.56 -5.05 7.11
N SER A 212 -1.46 -5.68 5.95
CA SER A 212 -2.30 -5.33 4.79
C SER A 212 -3.76 -5.78 4.98
N TYR A 213 -3.95 -6.94 5.61
CA TYR A 213 -5.25 -7.48 5.99
C TYR A 213 -5.94 -6.59 7.03
N ALA A 214 -5.21 -6.18 8.07
CA ALA A 214 -5.71 -5.29 9.13
C ALA A 214 -6.14 -3.93 8.59
N ALA A 215 -5.46 -3.44 7.54
CA ALA A 215 -5.80 -2.21 6.85
C ALA A 215 -6.96 -2.35 5.83
N GLU A 216 -7.49 -3.56 5.64
CA GLU A 216 -8.49 -3.91 4.63
C GLU A 216 -8.06 -3.63 3.19
N LEU A 217 -6.75 -3.74 2.90
CA LEU A 217 -6.16 -3.45 1.58
C LEU A 217 -5.85 -4.71 0.76
N CYS A 218 -6.08 -5.89 1.31
CA CYS A 218 -5.94 -7.13 0.54
C CYS A 218 -7.11 -7.30 -0.44
N PRO A 219 -6.89 -7.97 -1.59
CA PRO A 219 -7.96 -8.38 -2.48
C PRO A 219 -9.03 -9.21 -1.75
N PRO A 220 -10.32 -9.14 -2.16
CA PRO A 220 -11.41 -9.82 -1.45
C PRO A 220 -11.21 -11.34 -1.27
N ASP A 221 -10.66 -12.02 -2.27
CA ASP A 221 -10.35 -13.45 -2.20
C ASP A 221 -9.25 -13.76 -1.18
N VAL A 222 -8.25 -12.87 -1.06
CA VAL A 222 -7.18 -12.97 -0.08
C VAL A 222 -7.72 -12.68 1.33
N GLN A 223 -8.59 -11.67 1.50
CA GLN A 223 -9.28 -11.40 2.77
C GLN A 223 -10.03 -12.65 3.24
N SER A 224 -10.90 -13.21 2.40
CA SER A 224 -11.71 -14.39 2.76
C SER A 224 -10.86 -15.62 3.11
N ARG A 225 -9.71 -15.81 2.44
CA ARG A 225 -8.77 -16.90 2.77
C ARG A 225 -8.10 -16.70 4.13
N ILE A 226 -7.75 -15.46 4.47
CA ILE A 226 -7.18 -15.13 5.79
C ILE A 226 -8.24 -15.31 6.87
N ASP A 227 -9.47 -14.84 6.64
CA ASP A 227 -10.59 -15.02 7.56
C ASP A 227 -10.81 -16.51 7.87
N ALA A 228 -10.85 -17.36 6.83
CA ALA A 228 -11.03 -18.80 7.01
C ALA A 228 -9.92 -19.44 7.86
N LYS A 229 -8.67 -18.99 7.69
CA LYS A 229 -7.53 -19.46 8.50
C LYS A 229 -7.63 -18.98 9.95
N ILE A 230 -7.95 -17.71 10.17
CA ILE A 230 -8.11 -17.14 11.52
C ILE A 230 -9.24 -17.86 12.25
N ASN A 231 -10.41 -18.03 11.62
CA ASN A 231 -11.54 -18.73 12.22
C ASN A 231 -11.18 -20.17 12.59
N ASN A 232 -10.47 -20.90 11.72
CA ASN A 232 -10.02 -22.26 12.02
C ASN A 232 -9.09 -22.35 13.23
N ILE A 233 -8.28 -21.32 13.46
CA ILE A 233 -7.37 -21.21 14.60
C ILE A 233 -8.14 -20.95 15.89
N LEU A 234 -9.07 -19.98 15.83
CA LEU A 234 -9.93 -19.63 16.97
C LEU A 234 -10.79 -20.82 17.41
N ASP A 235 -11.27 -21.62 16.47
CA ASP A 235 -12.05 -22.83 16.74
C ASP A 235 -11.23 -23.96 17.40
N LYS A 236 -9.90 -23.96 17.26
CA LYS A 236 -9.00 -25.03 17.72
C LYS A 236 -8.25 -24.73 19.01
N GLU A 237 -8.54 -23.59 19.66
CA GLU A 237 -7.87 -23.10 20.88
C GLU A 237 -6.32 -23.04 20.80
N TRP A 238 -5.75 -23.02 19.59
CA TRP A 238 -4.30 -22.97 19.38
C TRP A 238 -3.89 -21.63 18.74
N PRO A 239 -3.68 -20.55 19.52
CA PRO A 239 -3.78 -19.18 19.02
C PRO A 239 -2.64 -18.71 18.11
N VAL A 240 -1.65 -19.54 17.77
CA VAL A 240 -0.47 -19.10 17.02
C VAL A 240 -0.61 -19.36 15.51
N LEU A 241 -0.77 -18.27 14.75
CA LEU A 241 -0.77 -18.25 13.29
C LEU A 241 0.67 -18.28 12.74
N LYS A 242 1.00 -19.31 11.96
CA LYS A 242 2.34 -19.51 11.40
C LYS A 242 2.45 -19.13 9.91
N ASP A 243 1.35 -19.18 9.16
CA ASP A 243 1.35 -18.93 7.72
C ASP A 243 -0.02 -18.53 7.14
N ILE A 244 0.00 -17.80 6.02
CA ILE A 244 -1.16 -17.37 5.22
C ILE A 244 -1.00 -17.75 3.76
#